data_AF-A0A7K4IGI0-F1
#
_entry.id   AF-A0A7K4IGI0-F1
#
_cell.length_a   1.000
_cell.length_b   1.000
_cell.length_c   1.000
_cell.angle_alpha   90.00
_cell.angle_beta   90.00
_cell.angle_gamma   90.00
#
_symmetry.space_group_name_H-M   'P 1'
#
loop_
_entity.id
_entity.type
_entity.pdbx_description
1 polymer ?
#
loop_
_entity_poly.entity_id
_entity_poly.type
_entity_poly.pdbx_seq_one_letter_code
_entity_poly.pdbx_strand_id
1 'polypeptide(L)'
;MKNWLIIQASKAKKLASEKVLTLTLTKLNQLLMQTAVDTMGTSAGPKHVFEGGMSLGHEFMMELSAQLEGDFERIPAYGEAAWIMFAGRTPTKQSYEKVEVEGETVYIYTLQDDDSPFCRSISFPMKFCWFPAGAYQGAAQTWSALTMNGDYHVICRETKCKAVGDDCCELTLLVLRKELPLEFVKTHWPHFFVDSDSGFVDY
;
A
#
# COMPACT_ATOMS: atom_id res chain seq x y z
N MET A 1 -16.17 15.39 11.42
CA MET A 1 -16.71 14.15 12.06
C MET A 1 -15.54 13.23 12.34
N LYS A 2 -15.34 12.76 13.58
CA LYS A 2 -14.31 11.74 13.87
C LYS A 2 -14.67 10.46 13.10
N ASN A 3 -13.75 9.99 12.25
CA ASN A 3 -13.93 8.85 11.35
C ASN A 3 -14.39 7.60 12.09
N TRP A 4 -15.67 7.25 11.92
CA TRP A 4 -16.27 6.04 12.48
C TRP A 4 -15.53 4.76 12.04
N LEU A 5 -14.96 4.75 10.82
CA LEU A 5 -14.11 3.68 10.32
C LEU A 5 -12.87 3.44 11.19
N ILE A 6 -12.18 4.50 11.61
CA ILE A 6 -11.01 4.39 12.51
C ILE A 6 -11.45 3.83 13.87
N ILE A 7 -12.60 4.25 14.36
CA ILE A 7 -13.18 3.75 15.62
C ILE A 7 -13.52 2.26 15.51
N GLN A 8 -14.09 1.80 14.39
CA GLN A 8 -14.39 0.38 14.18
C GLN A 8 -13.13 -0.46 14.01
N ALA A 9 -12.16 0.00 13.22
CA ALA A 9 -10.87 -0.65 13.05
C ALA A 9 -10.15 -0.83 14.40
N SER A 10 -10.18 0.20 15.24
CA SER A 10 -9.61 0.17 16.59
C SER A 10 -10.36 -0.74 17.57
N LYS A 11 -11.66 -0.99 17.36
CA LYS A 11 -12.49 -1.87 18.21
C LYS A 11 -12.37 -3.35 17.86
N ALA A 12 -12.16 -3.67 16.58
CA ALA A 12 -11.99 -5.05 16.12
C ALA A 12 -10.74 -5.73 16.70
N LYS A 13 -9.74 -4.95 17.13
CA LYS A 13 -8.49 -5.42 17.71
C LYS A 13 -8.40 -5.12 19.21
N LYS A 14 -8.38 -6.15 20.07
CA LYS A 14 -8.16 -6.01 21.52
C LYS A 14 -6.93 -6.81 21.99
N LEU A 15 -6.33 -6.30 23.06
CA LEU A 15 -4.90 -6.10 23.36
C LEU A 15 -3.91 -7.28 23.48
N ALA A 16 -4.32 -8.55 23.41
CA ALA A 16 -3.39 -9.68 23.51
C ALA A 16 -3.28 -10.48 22.20
N SER A 17 -4.42 -10.69 21.53
CA SER A 17 -4.44 -11.26 20.17
C SER A 17 -3.78 -10.33 19.16
N GLU A 18 -3.89 -9.01 19.33
CA GLU A 18 -3.35 -8.02 18.41
C GLU A 18 -1.82 -8.09 18.26
N LYS A 19 -1.07 -8.16 19.38
CA LYS A 19 0.40 -8.30 19.32
C LYS A 19 0.82 -9.62 18.70
N VAL A 20 0.13 -10.71 19.03
CA VAL A 20 0.42 -12.04 18.48
C VAL A 20 0.11 -12.07 16.98
N LEU A 21 -0.99 -11.46 16.54
CA LEU A 21 -1.38 -11.37 15.13
C LEU A 21 -0.37 -10.53 14.34
N THR A 22 -0.01 -9.34 14.82
CA THR A 22 0.99 -8.50 14.14
C THR A 22 2.35 -9.22 14.08
N LEU A 23 2.81 -9.84 15.16
CA LEU A 23 4.07 -10.61 15.15
C LEU A 23 4.01 -11.80 14.20
N THR A 24 2.89 -12.52 14.17
CA THR A 24 2.66 -13.64 13.26
C THR A 24 2.70 -13.15 11.82
N LEU A 25 1.99 -12.07 11.50
CA LEU A 25 2.00 -11.47 10.17
C LEU A 25 3.40 -11.01 9.75
N THR A 26 4.16 -10.36 10.64
CA THR A 26 5.55 -9.98 10.37
C THR A 26 6.41 -11.20 10.03
N LYS A 27 6.30 -12.28 10.81
CA LYS A 27 7.10 -13.49 10.60
C LYS A 27 6.67 -14.27 9.37
N LEU A 28 5.38 -14.35 9.08
CA LEU A 28 4.88 -14.94 7.85
C LEU A 28 5.31 -14.12 6.63
N ASN A 29 5.23 -12.78 6.69
CA ASN A 29 5.73 -11.92 5.63
C ASN A 29 7.24 -12.10 5.40
N GLN A 30 8.01 -12.23 6.49
CA GLN A 30 9.43 -12.52 6.41
C GLN A 30 9.73 -13.87 5.76
N LEU A 31 9.05 -14.92 6.17
CA LEU A 31 9.21 -16.24 5.57
C LEU A 31 8.79 -16.24 4.10
N LEU A 32 7.68 -15.57 3.76
CA LEU A 32 7.18 -15.43 2.40
C LEU A 32 8.22 -14.72 1.52
N MET A 33 8.71 -13.56 1.95
CA MET A 33 9.69 -12.78 1.20
C MET A 33 11.00 -13.55 1.01
N GLN A 34 11.54 -14.14 2.08
CA GLN A 34 12.76 -14.93 2.01
C GLN A 34 12.60 -16.10 1.05
N THR A 35 11.51 -16.88 1.19
CA THR A 35 11.24 -18.04 0.33
C THR A 35 11.07 -17.64 -1.14
N ALA A 36 10.34 -16.55 -1.40
CA ALA A 36 10.14 -16.04 -2.75
C ALA A 36 11.47 -15.61 -3.40
N VAL A 37 12.32 -14.88 -2.67
CA VAL A 37 13.64 -14.47 -3.16
C VAL A 37 14.57 -15.67 -3.35
N ASP A 38 14.59 -16.61 -2.42
CA ASP A 38 15.44 -17.81 -2.52
C ASP A 38 15.03 -18.71 -3.69
N THR A 39 13.73 -18.76 -4.00
CA THR A 39 13.18 -19.63 -5.06
C THR A 39 13.18 -18.96 -6.43
N MET A 40 12.86 -17.67 -6.50
CA MET A 40 12.57 -16.95 -7.76
C MET A 40 13.62 -15.87 -8.08
N GLY A 41 14.53 -15.59 -7.15
CA GLY A 41 15.52 -14.52 -7.27
C GLY A 41 15.00 -13.15 -6.82
N THR A 42 15.93 -12.21 -6.69
CA THR A 42 15.68 -10.85 -6.16
C THR A 42 14.81 -9.98 -7.07
N SER A 43 14.66 -10.33 -8.35
CA SER A 43 13.78 -9.59 -9.27
C SER A 43 12.34 -10.12 -9.25
N ALA A 44 12.16 -11.44 -9.44
CA ALA A 44 10.82 -12.02 -9.55
C ALA A 44 10.14 -12.30 -8.20
N GLY A 45 10.93 -12.62 -7.16
CA GLY A 45 10.40 -12.92 -5.82
C GLY A 45 9.58 -11.78 -5.23
N PRO A 46 10.12 -10.55 -5.12
CA PRO A 46 9.38 -9.41 -4.58
C PRO A 46 8.13 -9.05 -5.40
N LYS A 47 8.19 -9.20 -6.73
CA LYS A 47 7.02 -9.01 -7.60
C LYS A 47 5.91 -10.00 -7.27
N HIS A 48 6.24 -11.27 -7.05
CA HIS A 48 5.26 -12.27 -6.64
C HIS A 48 4.62 -11.96 -5.27
N VAL A 49 5.42 -11.47 -4.32
CA VAL A 49 4.92 -11.02 -3.01
C VAL A 49 4.01 -9.80 -3.14
N PHE A 50 4.36 -8.86 -4.01
CA PHE A 50 3.54 -7.69 -4.33
C PHE A 50 2.20 -8.08 -4.95
N GLU A 51 2.20 -8.98 -5.94
CA GLU A 51 0.98 -9.52 -6.58
C GLU A 51 0.08 -10.23 -5.57
N GLY A 52 0.66 -11.02 -4.65
CA GLY A 52 -0.10 -11.62 -3.54
C GLY A 52 -0.74 -10.56 -2.63
N GLY A 53 -0.01 -9.47 -2.35
CA GLY A 53 -0.56 -8.31 -1.67
C GLY A 53 -1.72 -7.69 -2.43
N MET A 54 -1.58 -7.46 -3.73
CA MET A 54 -2.63 -6.90 -4.59
C MET A 54 -3.91 -7.73 -4.56
N SER A 55 -3.81 -9.06 -4.66
CA SER A 55 -4.97 -9.96 -4.56
C SER A 55 -5.71 -9.78 -3.23
N LEU A 56 -4.97 -9.78 -2.11
CA LEU A 56 -5.58 -9.56 -0.80
C LEU A 56 -6.25 -8.19 -0.70
N GLY A 57 -5.61 -7.14 -1.20
CA GLY A 57 -6.17 -5.79 -1.22
C GLY A 57 -7.47 -5.71 -2.01
N HIS A 58 -7.50 -6.37 -3.17
CA HIS A 58 -8.70 -6.47 -3.99
C HIS A 58 -9.84 -7.17 -3.25
N GLU A 59 -9.59 -8.39 -2.74
CA GLU A 59 -10.57 -9.18 -1.98
C GLU A 59 -11.11 -8.41 -0.78
N PHE A 60 -10.23 -7.78 -0.01
CA PHE A 60 -10.62 -7.00 1.16
C PHE A 60 -11.56 -5.83 0.81
N MET A 61 -11.29 -5.13 -0.29
CA MET A 61 -12.14 -4.02 -0.71
C MET A 61 -13.46 -4.46 -1.31
N MET A 62 -13.53 -5.64 -1.94
CA MET A 62 -14.78 -6.23 -2.38
C MET A 62 -15.72 -6.52 -1.19
N GLU A 63 -15.16 -7.03 -0.07
CA GLU A 63 -15.91 -7.26 1.17
C GLU A 63 -16.42 -5.96 1.83
N LEU A 64 -15.71 -4.84 1.62
CA LEU A 64 -16.10 -3.52 2.14
C LEU A 64 -16.98 -2.70 1.19
N SER A 65 -17.29 -3.23 -0.01
CA SER A 65 -17.92 -2.49 -1.13
C SER A 65 -19.15 -1.66 -0.75
N ALA A 66 -20.02 -2.17 0.13
CA ALA A 66 -21.23 -1.47 0.57
C ALA A 66 -21.00 -0.18 1.38
N GLN A 67 -19.76 0.08 1.82
CA GLN A 67 -19.40 1.18 2.72
C GLN A 67 -18.43 2.20 2.09
N LEU A 68 -18.16 2.07 0.80
CA LEU A 68 -17.17 2.90 0.10
C LEU A 68 -17.83 4.16 -0.48
N GLU A 69 -17.14 5.29 -0.34
CA GLU A 69 -17.51 6.56 -0.96
C GLU A 69 -16.49 6.90 -2.05
N GLY A 70 -16.99 7.32 -3.23
CA GLY A 70 -16.17 7.84 -4.31
C GLY A 70 -15.73 9.28 -4.03
N ASP A 71 -14.85 9.45 -3.05
CA ASP A 71 -14.31 10.76 -2.67
C ASP A 71 -12.79 10.64 -2.39
N PHE A 72 -11.99 11.35 -3.18
CA PHE A 72 -10.53 11.36 -3.04
C PHE A 72 -10.07 11.91 -1.69
N GLU A 73 -10.83 12.81 -1.06
CA GLU A 73 -10.51 13.36 0.26
C GLU A 73 -10.62 12.30 1.38
N ARG A 74 -11.23 11.14 1.09
CA ARG A 74 -11.30 10.00 2.01
C ARG A 74 -10.08 9.09 1.96
N ILE A 75 -9.21 9.22 0.96
CA ILE A 75 -8.02 8.36 0.81
C ILE A 75 -7.18 8.29 2.10
N PRO A 76 -6.86 9.40 2.79
CA PRO A 76 -6.11 9.33 4.05
C PRO A 76 -6.83 8.53 5.14
N ALA A 77 -8.16 8.71 5.24
CA ALA A 77 -8.96 7.97 6.20
C ALA A 77 -8.96 6.47 5.94
N TYR A 78 -9.08 6.06 4.67
CA TYR A 78 -9.03 4.67 4.27
C TYR A 78 -7.65 4.07 4.47
N GLY A 79 -6.59 4.80 4.09
CA GLY A 79 -5.21 4.37 4.29
C GLY A 79 -4.88 4.19 5.78
N GLU A 80 -5.20 5.17 6.63
CA GLU A 80 -4.98 5.04 8.07
C GLU A 80 -5.77 3.88 8.68
N ALA A 81 -7.04 3.72 8.32
CA ALA A 81 -7.88 2.63 8.82
C ALA A 81 -7.33 1.26 8.41
N ALA A 82 -6.89 1.10 7.16
CA ALA A 82 -6.23 -0.10 6.67
C ALA A 82 -4.94 -0.37 7.46
N TRP A 83 -4.09 0.64 7.66
CA TRP A 83 -2.87 0.48 8.45
C TRP A 83 -3.17 0.02 9.88
N ILE A 84 -4.13 0.64 10.57
CA ILE A 84 -4.54 0.21 11.92
C ILE A 84 -5.04 -1.25 11.88
N MET A 85 -5.87 -1.60 10.90
CA MET A 85 -6.44 -2.94 10.79
C MET A 85 -5.41 -4.03 10.45
N PHE A 86 -4.32 -3.72 9.75
CA PHE A 86 -3.32 -4.74 9.40
C PHE A 86 -2.04 -4.65 10.25
N ALA A 87 -1.55 -3.44 10.51
CA ALA A 87 -0.35 -3.19 11.31
C ALA A 87 -0.64 -3.17 12.84
N GLY A 88 -1.86 -2.85 13.26
CA GLY A 88 -2.24 -2.76 14.68
C GLY A 88 -1.77 -1.47 15.36
N ARG A 89 -1.54 -0.42 14.58
CA ARG A 89 -1.13 0.91 15.05
C ARG A 89 -1.45 1.98 14.02
N THR A 90 -1.44 3.23 14.45
CA THR A 90 -1.49 4.40 13.57
C THR A 90 -0.12 4.59 12.91
N PRO A 91 -0.06 4.98 11.62
CA PRO A 91 1.19 5.40 11.00
C PRO A 91 1.77 6.63 11.73
N THR A 92 3.09 6.83 11.65
CA THR A 92 3.74 8.01 12.25
C THR A 92 3.28 9.30 11.55
N LYS A 93 3.22 9.26 10.22
CA LYS A 93 2.84 10.42 9.41
C LYS A 93 2.07 9.96 8.18
N GLN A 94 1.17 10.82 7.73
CA GLN A 94 0.53 10.70 6.44
C GLN A 94 0.46 12.08 5.77
N SER A 95 0.49 12.11 4.45
CA SER A 95 0.25 13.31 3.65
C SER A 95 -0.63 12.97 2.46
N TYR A 96 -1.40 13.97 2.03
CA TYR A 96 -2.25 13.87 0.87
C TYR A 96 -2.17 15.19 0.10
N GLU A 97 -1.88 15.08 -1.18
CA GLU A 97 -1.64 16.22 -2.06
C GLU A 97 -2.35 16.00 -3.38
N LYS A 98 -2.95 17.07 -3.89
CA LYS A 98 -3.45 17.15 -5.26
C LYS A 98 -2.44 17.99 -6.04
N VAL A 99 -1.79 17.40 -7.03
CA VAL A 99 -0.79 18.08 -7.86
C VAL A 99 -1.26 18.15 -9.31
N GLU A 100 -0.92 19.23 -9.99
CA GLU A 100 -1.17 19.42 -11.42
C GLU A 100 0.15 19.22 -12.18
N VAL A 101 0.17 18.26 -13.09
CA VAL A 101 1.35 17.90 -13.90
C VAL A 101 0.92 17.86 -15.36
N GLU A 102 1.50 18.75 -16.18
CA GLU A 102 1.16 18.86 -17.61
C GLU A 102 -0.34 19.06 -17.91
N GLY A 103 -1.07 19.70 -16.97
CA GLY A 103 -2.51 19.92 -17.08
C GLY A 103 -3.38 18.75 -16.58
N GLU A 104 -2.75 17.71 -16.04
CA GLU A 104 -3.41 16.55 -15.46
C GLU A 104 -3.34 16.58 -13.94
N THR A 105 -4.48 16.27 -13.31
CA THR A 105 -4.56 16.10 -11.87
C THR A 105 -4.03 14.73 -11.46
N VAL A 106 -3.04 14.70 -10.56
CA VAL A 106 -2.59 13.50 -9.86
C VAL A 106 -2.80 13.66 -8.37
N TYR A 107 -3.43 12.65 -7.74
CA TYR A 107 -3.58 12.59 -6.29
C TYR A 107 -2.47 11.73 -5.71
N ILE A 108 -1.75 12.27 -4.74
CA ILE A 108 -0.62 11.62 -4.09
C ILE A 108 -0.98 11.41 -2.62
N TYR A 109 -0.93 10.16 -2.18
CA TYR A 109 -1.05 9.80 -0.78
C TYR A 109 0.23 9.13 -0.30
N THR A 110 0.78 9.58 0.81
CA THR A 110 1.97 9.00 1.43
C THR A 110 1.66 8.58 2.85
N LEU A 111 2.07 7.38 3.23
CA LEU A 111 2.02 6.85 4.59
C LEU A 111 3.43 6.50 5.04
N GLN A 112 3.83 6.97 6.23
CA GLN A 112 5.12 6.70 6.86
C GLN A 112 4.93 6.07 8.23
N ASP A 113 5.72 5.04 8.54
CA ASP A 113 5.80 4.47 9.89
C ASP A 113 7.26 4.19 10.26
N ASP A 114 7.73 4.90 11.28
CA ASP A 114 9.10 4.83 11.79
C ASP A 114 9.37 3.50 12.52
N ASP A 115 8.33 2.75 12.84
CA ASP A 115 8.43 1.47 13.52
C ASP A 115 7.40 0.48 12.94
N SER A 116 7.38 0.46 11.60
CA SER A 116 6.52 -0.42 10.79
C SER A 116 6.70 -1.88 11.21
N PRO A 117 5.61 -2.56 11.58
CA PRO A 117 5.69 -3.95 12.02
C PRO A 117 6.10 -4.89 10.88
N PHE A 118 5.88 -4.51 9.62
CA PHE A 118 6.20 -5.37 8.47
C PHE A 118 7.72 -5.55 8.29
N CYS A 119 8.51 -4.52 8.62
CA CYS A 119 9.97 -4.48 8.44
C CYS A 119 10.75 -4.44 9.77
N ARG A 120 10.08 -4.47 10.93
CA ARG A 120 10.72 -4.28 12.25
C ARG A 120 11.80 -5.33 12.53
N SER A 121 13.00 -4.85 12.85
CA SER A 121 14.18 -5.68 13.16
C SER A 121 14.58 -6.65 12.04
N ILE A 122 14.25 -6.31 10.80
CA ILE A 122 14.64 -7.04 9.60
C ILE A 122 15.66 -6.19 8.86
N SER A 123 16.76 -6.80 8.42
CA SER A 123 17.66 -6.25 7.42
C SER A 123 17.54 -7.11 6.17
N PHE A 124 17.42 -6.48 5.01
CA PHE A 124 17.23 -7.16 3.74
C PHE A 124 18.00 -6.43 2.64
N PRO A 125 18.52 -7.12 1.61
CA PRO A 125 19.33 -6.48 0.55
C PRO A 125 18.53 -5.53 -0.36
N MET A 126 17.22 -5.49 -0.19
CA MET A 126 16.31 -4.65 -0.96
C MET A 126 15.09 -4.29 -0.11
N LYS A 127 14.27 -3.34 -0.60
CA LYS A 127 13.03 -2.95 0.06
C LYS A 127 12.15 -4.18 0.34
N PHE A 128 11.41 -4.16 1.45
CA PHE A 128 10.86 -5.38 2.05
C PHE A 128 9.34 -5.39 2.16
N CYS A 129 8.70 -4.23 2.31
CA CYS A 129 7.25 -4.09 2.47
C CYS A 129 6.51 -4.11 1.12
N TRP A 130 6.89 -5.02 0.22
CA TRP A 130 6.22 -5.23 -1.07
C TRP A 130 4.78 -5.71 -0.90
N PHE A 131 4.55 -6.60 0.07
CA PHE A 131 3.22 -7.13 0.36
C PHE A 131 2.21 -6.01 0.71
N PRO A 132 2.45 -5.14 1.72
CA PRO A 132 1.52 -4.06 1.99
C PRO A 132 1.47 -3.03 0.85
N ALA A 133 2.57 -2.75 0.13
CA ALA A 133 2.50 -1.88 -1.05
C ALA A 133 1.52 -2.43 -2.11
N GLY A 134 1.58 -3.74 -2.38
CA GLY A 134 0.64 -4.43 -3.25
C GLY A 134 -0.79 -4.37 -2.72
N ALA A 135 -1.00 -4.62 -1.43
CA ALA A 135 -2.32 -4.57 -0.81
C ALA A 135 -2.97 -3.18 -0.93
N TYR A 136 -2.21 -2.10 -0.74
CA TYR A 136 -2.71 -0.74 -0.97
C TYR A 136 -3.03 -0.48 -2.44
N GLN A 137 -2.21 -0.96 -3.38
CA GLN A 137 -2.50 -0.81 -4.81
C GLN A 137 -3.79 -1.54 -5.19
N GLY A 138 -3.91 -2.83 -4.87
CA GLY A 138 -5.07 -3.65 -5.19
C GLY A 138 -6.35 -3.09 -4.56
N ALA A 139 -6.27 -2.69 -3.28
CA ALA A 139 -7.40 -2.08 -2.59
C ALA A 139 -7.86 -0.77 -3.26
N ALA A 140 -6.94 0.14 -3.55
CA ALA A 140 -7.27 1.42 -4.13
C ALA A 140 -7.73 1.31 -5.60
N GLN A 141 -7.21 0.35 -6.36
CA GLN A 141 -7.71 0.03 -7.70
C GLN A 141 -9.16 -0.47 -7.64
N THR A 142 -9.47 -1.39 -6.72
CA THR A 142 -10.85 -1.86 -6.51
C THR A 142 -11.78 -0.74 -6.06
N TRP A 143 -11.33 0.13 -5.16
CA TRP A 143 -12.10 1.31 -4.76
C TRP A 143 -12.42 2.22 -5.96
N SER A 144 -11.43 2.51 -6.81
CA SER A 144 -11.61 3.29 -8.03
C SER A 144 -12.62 2.62 -8.97
N ALA A 145 -12.49 1.31 -9.19
CA ALA A 145 -13.41 0.54 -10.02
C ALA A 145 -14.86 0.58 -9.51
N LEU A 146 -15.06 0.41 -8.20
CA LEU A 146 -16.39 0.35 -7.60
C LEU A 146 -17.07 1.71 -7.43
N THR A 147 -16.30 2.77 -7.18
CA THR A 147 -16.85 4.07 -6.74
C THR A 147 -16.63 5.22 -7.73
N MET A 148 -15.68 5.07 -8.65
CA MET A 148 -15.29 6.07 -9.65
C MET A 148 -15.42 5.53 -11.09
N ASN A 149 -16.27 4.52 -11.30
CA ASN A 149 -16.49 3.86 -12.59
C ASN A 149 -15.22 3.29 -13.26
N GLY A 150 -14.13 3.10 -12.50
CA GLY A 150 -12.85 2.66 -13.06
C GLY A 150 -12.12 3.73 -13.87
N ASP A 151 -12.48 5.00 -13.74
CA ASP A 151 -11.87 6.13 -14.48
C ASP A 151 -10.44 6.45 -14.02
N TYR A 152 -9.94 5.80 -12.97
CA TYR A 152 -8.62 6.06 -12.40
C TYR A 152 -7.80 4.79 -12.24
N HIS A 153 -6.54 4.89 -12.66
CA HIS A 153 -5.49 3.97 -12.29
C HIS A 153 -4.86 4.35 -10.95
N VAL A 154 -4.37 3.32 -10.26
CA VAL A 154 -3.60 3.49 -9.02
C VAL A 154 -2.28 2.75 -9.10
N ILE A 155 -1.22 3.40 -8.65
CA ILE A 155 0.11 2.79 -8.44
C ILE A 155 0.51 3.03 -7.00
N CYS A 156 0.89 1.97 -6.27
CA CYS A 156 1.45 2.10 -4.92
C CYS A 156 2.83 1.44 -4.85
N ARG A 157 3.81 2.14 -4.28
CA ARG A 157 5.18 1.65 -4.11
C ARG A 157 5.70 1.88 -2.71
N GLU A 158 6.58 1.00 -2.28
CA GLU A 158 7.45 1.28 -1.13
C GLU A 158 8.58 2.21 -1.59
N THR A 159 8.52 3.46 -1.17
CA THR A 159 9.50 4.50 -1.57
C THR A 159 10.68 4.58 -0.61
N LYS A 160 10.48 4.20 0.67
CA LYS A 160 11.53 4.05 1.69
C LYS A 160 11.30 2.79 2.52
N CYS A 161 12.38 2.15 2.97
CA CYS A 161 12.32 0.95 3.79
C CYS A 161 13.43 0.90 4.85
N LYS A 162 13.04 0.78 6.12
CA LYS A 162 13.98 0.54 7.22
C LYS A 162 14.84 -0.70 7.02
N ALA A 163 14.34 -1.72 6.31
CA ALA A 163 15.08 -2.95 6.09
C ALA A 163 16.35 -2.75 5.23
N VAL A 164 16.39 -1.69 4.43
CA VAL A 164 17.58 -1.27 3.65
C VAL A 164 18.34 -0.10 4.27
N GLY A 165 17.95 0.33 5.47
CA GLY A 165 18.65 1.38 6.23
C GLY A 165 18.01 2.77 6.20
N ASP A 166 16.81 2.94 5.62
CA ASP A 166 16.08 4.21 5.73
C ASP A 166 15.59 4.47 7.18
N ASP A 167 15.25 5.72 7.47
CA ASP A 167 14.75 6.14 8.78
C ASP A 167 13.33 5.65 9.07
N CYS A 168 12.50 5.49 8.03
CA CYS A 168 11.13 4.97 8.12
C CYS A 168 10.80 3.98 6.98
N CYS A 169 9.68 3.26 7.13
CA CYS A 169 9.06 2.53 6.02
C CYS A 169 7.96 3.47 5.44
N GLU A 170 8.00 3.74 4.14
CA GLU A 170 7.11 4.69 3.44
C GLU A 170 6.43 4.02 2.25
N LEU A 171 5.09 4.12 2.21
CA LEU A 171 4.28 3.74 1.06
C LEU A 171 3.76 5.01 0.38
N THR A 172 3.96 5.13 -0.92
CA THR A 172 3.42 6.23 -1.71
C THR A 172 2.50 5.69 -2.79
N LEU A 173 1.31 6.27 -2.86
CA LEU A 173 0.22 5.89 -3.75
C LEU A 173 -0.12 7.07 -4.66
N LEU A 174 -0.18 6.81 -5.96
CA LEU A 174 -0.58 7.74 -7.00
C LEU A 174 -1.93 7.31 -7.55
N VAL A 175 -2.90 8.22 -7.56
CA VAL A 175 -4.17 8.03 -8.27
C VAL A 175 -4.25 9.02 -9.41
N LEU A 176 -4.48 8.51 -10.61
CA LEU A 176 -4.41 9.26 -11.85
C LEU A 176 -5.42 8.73 -12.85
N ARG A 177 -5.83 9.56 -13.81
CA ARG A 177 -6.80 9.19 -14.83
C ARG A 177 -6.33 8.00 -15.66
N LYS A 178 -7.27 7.13 -16.04
CA LYS A 178 -7.00 5.88 -16.76
C LYS A 178 -6.35 6.11 -18.14
N GLU A 179 -6.62 7.25 -18.77
CA GLU A 179 -6.08 7.60 -20.09
C GLU A 179 -4.57 7.91 -20.06
N LEU A 180 -4.01 8.19 -18.89
CA LEU A 180 -2.61 8.53 -18.76
C LEU A 180 -1.73 7.28 -18.85
N PRO A 181 -0.76 7.24 -19.78
CA PRO A 181 0.07 6.06 -20.00
C PRO A 181 1.06 5.86 -18.85
N LEU A 182 1.53 4.63 -18.66
CA LEU A 182 2.53 4.32 -17.62
C LEU A 182 3.80 5.15 -17.77
N GLU A 183 4.19 5.48 -19.00
CA GLU A 183 5.36 6.31 -19.30
C GLU A 183 5.23 7.74 -18.74
N PHE A 184 4.02 8.27 -18.60
CA PHE A 184 3.77 9.54 -17.89
C PHE A 184 4.25 9.42 -16.43
N VAL A 185 3.85 8.33 -15.76
CA VAL A 185 4.24 8.08 -14.37
C VAL A 185 5.74 7.84 -14.24
N LYS A 186 6.34 7.06 -15.13
CA LYS A 186 7.80 6.82 -15.12
C LYS A 186 8.59 8.11 -15.34
N THR A 187 8.07 9.04 -16.13
CA THR A 187 8.72 10.33 -16.40
C THR A 187 8.71 11.24 -15.17
N HIS A 188 7.56 11.36 -14.49
CA HIS A 188 7.40 12.30 -13.38
C HIS A 188 7.72 11.71 -11.99
N TRP A 189 7.61 10.38 -11.84
CA TRP A 189 7.95 9.64 -10.62
C TRP A 189 8.88 8.45 -10.93
N PRO A 190 10.08 8.66 -11.51
CA PRO A 190 10.98 7.56 -11.89
C PRO A 190 11.41 6.71 -10.69
N HIS A 191 11.46 7.29 -9.50
CA HIS A 191 11.82 6.61 -8.26
C HIS A 191 10.84 5.49 -7.86
N PHE A 192 9.61 5.48 -8.39
CA PHE A 192 8.65 4.39 -8.20
C PHE A 192 9.08 3.09 -8.89
N PHE A 193 9.97 3.19 -9.87
CA PHE A 193 10.32 2.08 -10.76
C PHE A 193 11.77 1.61 -10.61
N VAL A 194 12.48 2.08 -9.57
CA VAL A 194 13.86 1.65 -9.29
C VAL A 194 13.93 0.15 -9.00
N ASP A 195 12.95 -0.35 -8.24
CA ASP A 195 12.94 -1.75 -7.80
C ASP A 195 11.94 -2.63 -8.57
N SER A 196 11.04 -2.02 -9.35
CA SER A 196 10.02 -2.73 -10.15
C SER A 196 9.68 -1.99 -11.43
N ASP A 197 9.64 -2.71 -12.55
CA ASP A 197 9.12 -2.20 -13.82
C ASP A 197 7.59 -2.37 -13.97
N SER A 198 6.95 -3.08 -13.04
CA SER A 198 5.51 -3.29 -13.05
C SER A 198 4.75 -1.95 -12.99
N GLY A 199 3.60 -1.88 -13.65
CA GLY A 199 2.82 -0.66 -13.81
C GLY A 199 1.36 -0.82 -13.43
N PHE A 200 0.47 -0.33 -14.28
CA PHE A 200 -0.97 -0.54 -14.12
C PHE A 200 -1.33 -2.01 -14.28
N VAL A 201 -2.33 -2.43 -13.51
CA VAL A 201 -2.95 -3.74 -13.62
C VAL A 201 -4.43 -3.47 -13.91
N ASP A 202 -4.89 -3.91 -15.08
CA ASP A 202 -6.32 -3.90 -15.41
C ASP A 202 -6.96 -5.14 -14.76
N TYR A 203 -8.05 -4.91 -14.03
CA TYR A 203 -8.93 -5.95 -13.49
C TYR A 203 -10.27 -5.93 -14.22
#